data_AF-A0A1G6YQY3-F1
#
_entry.id   AF-A0A1G6YQY3-F1
#
_cell.length_a   1.000
_cell.length_b   1.000
_cell.length_c   1.000
_cell.angle_alpha   90.00
_cell.angle_beta   90.00
_cell.angle_gamma   90.00
#
_symmetry.space_group_name_H-M   'P 1'
#
loop_
_entity.id
_entity.type
_entity.pdbx_description
1 polymer ?
#
loop_
_entity_poly.entity_id
_entity_poly.type
_entity_poly.pdbx_seq_one_letter_code
_entity_poly.pdbx_strand_id
1 'polypeptide(L)'
;MAGVFDEFLIMLYCLVVLWLNLGYLHDQPEEARGIAELSPAEDLAIKQDSIPLLTLSLAFNFSRRWLFYMLASIVTGNLLVKALSVALFAVSLHNSMPQQKTSVWKRKRKRDLRLFLAIADAFFITGFLIWLIWT
;
A
#
# COMPACT_ATOMS: atom_id res chain seq x y z
N MET A 1 -1.36 27.74 17.22
CA MET A 1 -0.15 27.39 16.44
C MET A 1 0.11 25.90 16.36
N ALA A 2 -0.16 25.08 17.39
CA ALA A 2 0.05 23.62 17.34
C ALA A 2 -0.72 22.89 16.20
N GLY A 3 -2.00 23.22 15.97
CA GLY A 3 -2.83 22.51 14.96
C GLY A 3 -2.37 22.67 13.49
N VAL A 4 -1.80 23.83 13.12
CA VAL A 4 -1.34 24.07 11.73
C VAL A 4 -0.10 23.23 11.39
N PHE A 5 0.79 23.02 12.36
CA PHE A 5 1.96 22.17 12.18
C PHE A 5 1.56 20.70 12.02
N ASP A 6 0.54 20.25 12.75
CA ASP A 6 0.03 18.87 12.66
C ASP A 6 -0.61 18.60 11.29
N GLU A 7 -1.43 19.53 10.79
CA GLU A 7 -2.06 19.45 9.46
C GLU A 7 -1.03 19.45 8.33
N PHE A 8 -0.02 20.32 8.41
CA PHE A 8 1.06 20.38 7.42
C PHE A 8 1.86 19.08 7.35
N LEU A 9 2.19 18.48 8.51
CA LEU A 9 2.89 17.20 8.56
C LEU A 9 2.07 16.06 7.98
N ILE A 10 0.76 16.01 8.26
CA ILE A 10 -0.16 15.04 7.67
C ILE A 10 -0.21 15.20 6.14
N MET A 11 -0.29 16.44 5.66
CA MET A 11 -0.31 16.74 4.23
C MET A 11 0.98 16.30 3.53
N LEU A 12 2.14 16.62 4.11
CA LEU A 12 3.45 16.20 3.60
C LEU A 12 3.56 14.67 3.56
N TYR A 13 3.14 13.99 4.64
CA TYR A 13 3.08 12.54 4.69
C TYR A 13 2.20 11.97 3.57
N CYS A 14 0.99 12.50 3.38
CA CYS A 14 0.09 12.08 2.32
C CYS A 14 0.69 12.28 0.91
N LEU A 15 1.41 13.39 0.67
CA LEU A 15 2.11 13.62 -0.59
C LEU A 15 3.20 12.58 -0.84
N VAL A 16 4.01 12.24 0.18
CA VAL A 16 5.03 11.20 0.07
C VAL A 16 4.39 9.84 -0.25
N VAL A 17 3.32 9.48 0.46
CA VAL A 17 2.63 8.21 0.23
C VAL A 17 1.97 8.17 -1.15
N LEU A 18 1.37 9.27 -1.59
CA LEU A 18 0.78 9.39 -2.91
C LEU A 18 1.84 9.23 -4.00
N TRP A 19 2.98 9.90 -3.84
CA TRP A 19 4.14 9.76 -4.74
C TRP A 19 4.60 8.30 -4.85
N LEU A 20 4.73 7.59 -3.73
CA LEU A 20 5.09 6.17 -3.73
C LEU A 20 4.06 5.27 -4.42
N ASN A 21 2.77 5.60 -4.30
CA ASN A 21 1.71 4.85 -4.99
C ASN A 21 1.71 5.15 -6.50
N LEU A 22 1.88 6.40 -6.91
CA LEU A 22 1.97 6.78 -8.31
C LEU A 22 3.22 6.21 -8.99
N GLY A 23 4.38 6.25 -8.33
CA GLY A 23 5.60 5.61 -8.84
C GLY A 23 5.41 4.11 -9.06
N TYR A 24 4.77 3.41 -8.11
CA TYR A 24 4.44 2.00 -8.29
C TYR A 24 3.49 1.75 -9.47
N LEU A 25 2.55 2.66 -9.77
CA LEU A 25 1.66 2.53 -10.93
C LEU A 25 2.40 2.80 -12.24
N HIS A 26 3.35 3.75 -12.23
CA HIS A 26 4.16 4.13 -13.38
C HIS A 26 5.16 3.02 -13.79
N ASP A 27 5.76 2.33 -12.82
CA ASP A 27 6.86 1.37 -13.06
C ASP A 27 6.36 -0.08 -13.36
N GLN A 28 5.07 -0.35 -13.16
CA GLN A 28 4.43 -1.64 -13.48
C GLN A 28 4.66 -2.20 -14.90
N PRO A 29 4.63 -1.42 -15.99
CA PRO A 29 4.87 -1.95 -17.33
C PRO A 29 6.32 -2.45 -17.52
N GLU A 30 7.29 -1.93 -16.76
CA GLU A 30 8.70 -2.33 -16.87
C GLU A 30 9.00 -3.61 -16.08
N GLU A 31 8.46 -3.73 -14.86
CA GLU A 31 8.58 -4.96 -14.05
C GLU A 31 7.90 -6.17 -14.72
N ALA A 32 6.76 -5.96 -15.40
CA ALA A 32 6.06 -7.01 -16.12
C ALA A 32 6.86 -7.58 -17.31
N ARG A 33 7.77 -6.78 -17.90
CA ARG A 33 8.67 -7.19 -18.98
C ARG A 33 9.90 -7.93 -18.43
N GLY A 34 10.54 -7.40 -17.38
CA GLY A 34 11.71 -8.06 -16.76
C GLY A 34 11.40 -9.44 -16.16
N ILE A 35 10.20 -9.65 -15.62
CA ILE A 35 9.77 -10.97 -15.10
C ILE A 35 9.45 -11.97 -16.22
N ALA A 36 9.10 -11.51 -17.42
CA ALA A 36 8.86 -12.38 -18.57
C ALA A 36 10.15 -12.91 -19.20
N GLU A 37 11.27 -12.18 -19.02
CA GLU A 37 12.60 -12.53 -19.53
C GLU A 37 13.38 -13.45 -18.59
N LEU A 38 13.01 -13.52 -17.31
CA LEU A 38 13.60 -14.43 -16.34
C LEU A 38 13.05 -15.85 -16.52
N SER A 39 13.87 -16.74 -17.08
CA SER A 39 13.63 -18.19 -17.16
C SER A 39 13.31 -18.78 -15.76
N PRO A 40 12.37 -19.73 -15.63
CA PRO A 40 11.97 -20.32 -14.34
C PRO A 40 13.08 -21.08 -13.60
N ALA A 41 14.28 -21.19 -14.17
CA ALA A 41 15.39 -21.99 -13.63
C ALA A 41 16.16 -21.31 -12.48
N GLU A 42 16.00 -19.99 -12.29
CA GLU A 42 16.65 -19.25 -11.21
C GLU A 42 15.61 -18.69 -10.23
N ASP A 43 14.75 -19.58 -9.70
CA ASP A 43 14.09 -19.31 -8.42
C ASP A 43 15.20 -19.21 -7.36
N LEU A 44 15.75 -18.00 -7.16
CA LEU A 44 16.52 -17.64 -5.98
C LEU A 44 15.62 -17.95 -4.79
N ALA A 45 15.81 -19.14 -4.22
CA ALA A 45 15.14 -19.65 -3.05
C ALA A 45 15.65 -18.89 -1.82
N ILE A 46 15.44 -17.58 -1.78
CA ILE A 46 15.41 -16.82 -0.53
C ILE A 46 14.27 -17.46 0.26
N LYS A 47 14.63 -18.25 1.25
CA LYS A 47 13.69 -18.94 2.15
C LYS A 47 12.85 -17.87 2.82
N GLN A 48 11.69 -17.60 2.24
CA GLN A 48 10.75 -16.53 2.60
C GLN A 48 9.99 -16.82 3.93
N ASP A 49 10.49 -17.80 4.70
CA ASP A 49 10.01 -18.22 6.02
C ASP A 49 10.78 -17.55 7.18
N SER A 50 11.59 -16.53 6.90
CA SER A 50 12.23 -15.78 7.99
C SER A 50 11.26 -14.73 8.52
N ILE A 51 10.80 -14.92 9.77
CA ILE A 51 10.00 -13.95 10.54
C ILE A 51 10.51 -12.50 10.37
N PRO A 52 11.84 -12.21 10.33
CA PRO A 52 12.35 -10.86 10.09
C PRO A 52 11.88 -10.21 8.78
N LEU A 53 11.84 -10.96 7.65
CA LEU A 53 11.39 -10.41 6.37
C LEU A 53 9.88 -10.09 6.39
N LEU A 54 9.09 -10.90 7.09
CA LEU A 54 7.68 -10.64 7.30
C LEU A 54 7.48 -9.37 8.14
N THR A 55 8.21 -9.22 9.25
CA THR A 55 8.16 -8.03 10.10
C THR A 55 8.54 -6.77 9.32
N LEU A 56 9.58 -6.82 8.50
CA LEU A 56 9.99 -5.69 7.67
C LEU A 56 8.91 -5.32 6.64
N SER A 57 8.32 -6.32 5.97
CA SER A 57 7.22 -6.12 5.02
C SER A 57 5.99 -5.50 5.69
N LEU A 58 5.64 -5.94 6.90
CA LEU A 58 4.54 -5.40 7.69
C LEU A 58 4.83 -3.95 8.12
N ALA A 59 6.04 -3.65 8.59
CA ALA A 59 6.44 -2.29 8.98
C ALA A 59 6.41 -1.31 7.78
N PHE A 60 6.82 -1.77 6.60
CA PHE A 60 6.73 -0.98 5.38
C PHE A 60 5.28 -0.75 4.93
N ASN A 61 4.42 -1.77 5.01
CA ASN A 61 2.99 -1.60 4.74
C ASN A 61 2.29 -0.71 5.78
N PHE A 62 2.72 -0.78 7.04
CA PHE A 62 2.22 0.09 8.09
C PHE A 62 2.51 1.55 7.76
N SER A 63 3.78 1.88 7.51
CA SER A 63 4.21 3.25 7.20
C SER A 63 3.66 3.77 5.89
N ARG A 64 3.51 2.92 4.87
CA ARG A 64 3.01 3.34 3.56
C ARG A 64 1.49 3.41 3.47
N ARG A 65 0.73 2.55 4.16
CA ARG A 65 -0.71 2.41 3.92
C ARG A 65 -1.54 2.51 5.19
N TRP A 66 -1.21 1.70 6.19
CA TRP A 66 -2.09 1.57 7.36
C TRP A 66 -2.09 2.81 8.24
N LEU A 67 -0.94 3.47 8.34
CA LEU A 67 -0.83 4.76 9.02
C LEU A 67 -1.74 5.79 8.34
N PHE A 68 -1.81 5.82 7.01
CA PHE A 68 -2.72 6.70 6.30
C PHE A 68 -4.19 6.37 6.60
N TYR A 69 -4.59 5.09 6.57
CA TYR A 69 -5.96 4.70 6.90
C TYR A 69 -6.37 5.09 8.33
N MET A 70 -5.46 4.93 9.29
CA MET A 70 -5.68 5.35 10.67
C MET A 70 -5.82 6.86 10.77
N LEU A 71 -4.91 7.62 10.17
CA LEU A 71 -4.97 9.09 10.15
C LEU A 71 -6.27 9.59 9.50
N ALA A 72 -6.60 9.08 8.31
CA ALA A 72 -7.82 9.47 7.60
C ALA A 72 -9.07 9.21 8.46
N SER A 73 -9.15 8.05 9.12
CA SER A 73 -10.28 7.72 9.99
C SER A 73 -10.36 8.58 11.25
N ILE A 74 -9.23 8.95 11.85
CA ILE A 74 -9.19 9.73 13.09
C ILE A 74 -9.51 11.20 12.79
N VAL A 75 -8.89 11.77 11.75
CA VAL A 75 -9.01 13.18 11.39
C VAL A 75 -10.41 13.50 10.85
N THR A 76 -10.98 12.63 10.00
CA THR A 76 -12.32 12.90 9.43
C THR A 76 -13.46 12.59 10.39
N GLY A 77 -13.27 11.67 11.33
CA GLY A 77 -14.34 11.18 12.23
C GLY A 77 -15.55 10.55 11.53
N ASN A 78 -15.52 10.37 10.21
CA ASN A 78 -16.66 9.96 9.40
C ASN A 78 -16.77 8.42 9.35
N LEU A 79 -17.97 7.89 9.63
CA LEU A 79 -18.23 6.45 9.62
C LEU A 79 -17.91 5.79 8.27
N LEU A 80 -18.16 6.47 7.15
CA LEU A 80 -17.85 5.96 5.81
C LEU A 80 -16.34 5.85 5.58
N VAL A 81 -15.58 6.88 5.95
CA VAL A 81 -14.11 6.89 5.85
C VAL A 81 -13.50 5.80 6.73
N LYS A 82 -14.05 5.61 7.93
CA LYS A 82 -13.66 4.54 8.85
C LYS A 82 -13.94 3.16 8.27
N ALA A 83 -15.13 2.93 7.71
CA ALA A 83 -15.49 1.65 7.09
C ALA A 83 -14.57 1.32 5.90
N LEU A 84 -14.31 2.30 5.03
CA LEU A 84 -13.39 2.14 3.90
C LEU A 84 -11.97 1.83 4.37
N SER A 85 -11.48 2.56 5.38
CA SER A 85 -10.16 2.35 6.00
C SER A 85 -9.99 0.94 6.55
N VAL A 86 -11.00 0.42 7.24
CA VAL A 86 -10.99 -0.96 7.79
C VAL A 86 -10.99 -1.99 6.66
N ALA A 87 -11.80 -1.80 5.62
CA ALA A 87 -11.85 -2.71 4.48
C ALA A 87 -10.50 -2.77 3.75
N LEU A 88 -9.91 -1.61 3.44
CA LEU A 88 -8.60 -1.52 2.77
C LEU A 88 -7.48 -2.09 3.64
N PHE A 89 -7.53 -1.87 4.96
CA PHE A 89 -6.61 -2.49 5.91
C PHE A 89 -6.69 -4.01 5.86
N ALA A 90 -7.89 -4.60 5.93
CA ALA A 90 -8.07 -6.05 5.91
C ALA A 90 -7.54 -6.69 4.61
N VAL A 91 -7.83 -6.07 3.46
CA VAL A 91 -7.32 -6.52 2.15
C VAL A 91 -5.79 -6.41 2.08
N SER A 92 -5.23 -5.29 2.57
CA SER A 92 -3.78 -5.05 2.61
C SER A 92 -3.06 -6.02 3.55
N LEU A 93 -3.62 -6.32 4.71
CA LEU A 93 -3.10 -7.29 5.67
C LEU A 93 -3.06 -8.69 5.07
N HIS A 94 -4.16 -9.14 4.48
CA HIS A 94 -4.21 -10.45 3.81
C HIS A 94 -3.18 -10.57 2.68
N ASN A 95 -2.98 -9.50 1.89
CA ASN A 95 -1.97 -9.48 0.84
C ASN A 95 -0.52 -9.53 1.37
N SER A 96 -0.29 -9.01 2.57
CA SER A 96 1.05 -8.92 3.18
C SER A 96 1.52 -10.22 3.81
N MET A 97 0.60 -11.15 4.10
CA MET A 97 0.95 -12.45 4.66
C MET A 97 1.76 -13.31 3.67
N PRO A 98 2.75 -14.08 4.16
CA PRO A 98 3.52 -14.99 3.33
C PRO A 98 2.61 -16.14 2.91
N GLN A 99 2.47 -16.36 1.61
CA GLN A 99 1.74 -17.53 1.08
C GLN A 99 2.76 -18.62 0.78
N GLN A 100 2.55 -19.81 1.34
CA GLN A 100 3.37 -20.98 1.04
C GLN A 100 3.32 -21.29 -0.47
N LYS A 101 4.51 -21.49 -1.04
CA LYS A 101 4.84 -21.97 -2.40
C LYS A 101 3.62 -22.27 -3.26
N THR A 102 3.21 -21.33 -4.10
CA THR A 102 2.06 -21.57 -4.97
C THR A 102 2.22 -21.01 -6.37
N SER A 103 1.62 -21.76 -7.29
CA SER A 103 1.61 -21.66 -8.74
C SER A 103 1.57 -20.24 -9.32
N VAL A 104 2.03 -20.12 -10.57
CA VAL A 104 2.03 -18.89 -11.39
C VAL A 104 0.71 -18.12 -11.30
N TRP A 105 -0.42 -18.82 -11.19
CA TRP A 105 -1.75 -18.23 -11.07
C TRP A 105 -1.95 -17.41 -9.79
N LYS A 106 -1.46 -17.88 -8.64
CA LYS A 106 -1.55 -17.12 -7.38
C LYS A 106 -0.61 -15.91 -7.37
N ARG A 107 0.54 -16.01 -8.04
CA ARG A 107 1.49 -14.89 -8.21
C ARG A 107 0.85 -13.75 -9.03
N LYS A 108 0.17 -14.08 -10.14
CA LYS A 108 -0.56 -13.10 -10.96
C LYS A 108 -1.66 -12.39 -10.15
N ARG A 109 -2.51 -13.16 -9.45
CA ARG A 109 -3.58 -12.60 -8.59
C ARG A 109 -3.04 -11.67 -7.50
N LYS A 110 -1.91 -12.01 -6.88
CA LYS A 110 -1.25 -11.15 -5.87
C LYS A 110 -0.75 -9.83 -6.45
N ARG A 111 -0.25 -9.84 -7.69
CA ARG A 111 0.17 -8.62 -8.41
C ARG A 111 -1.03 -7.75 -8.74
N ASP A 112 -2.08 -8.33 -9.30
CA ASP A 112 -3.31 -7.61 -9.66
C ASP A 112 -3.96 -6.99 -8.42
N LEU A 113 -3.94 -7.68 -7.28
CA LEU A 113 -4.41 -7.15 -6.00
C LEU A 113 -3.55 -5.99 -5.50
N ARG A 114 -2.22 -6.07 -5.62
CA ARG A 114 -1.32 -4.96 -5.27
C ARG A 114 -1.53 -3.74 -6.15
N LEU A 115 -1.79 -3.94 -7.44
CA LEU A 115 -2.15 -2.87 -8.38
C LEU A 115 -3.47 -2.22 -7.96
N PHE A 116 -4.52 -3.00 -7.75
CA PHE A 116 -5.81 -2.51 -7.26
C PHE A 116 -5.65 -1.69 -5.98
N LEU A 117 -4.90 -2.22 -5.01
CA LEU A 117 -4.57 -1.56 -3.76
C LEU A 117 -3.81 -0.24 -3.98
N ALA A 118 -2.87 -0.16 -4.93
CA ALA A 118 -2.16 1.11 -5.21
C ALA A 118 -3.06 2.16 -5.86
N ILE A 119 -3.96 1.75 -6.76
CA ILE A 119 -4.97 2.64 -7.37
C ILE A 119 -5.95 3.14 -6.31
N ALA A 120 -6.50 2.23 -5.50
CA ALA A 120 -7.44 2.57 -4.43
C ALA A 120 -6.82 3.57 -3.44
N ASP A 121 -5.57 3.34 -3.03
CA ASP A 121 -4.85 4.25 -2.15
C ASP A 121 -4.63 5.61 -2.80
N ALA A 122 -4.20 5.66 -4.06
CA ALA A 122 -3.99 6.93 -4.75
C ALA A 122 -5.27 7.78 -4.79
N PHE A 123 -6.41 7.18 -5.13
CA PHE A 123 -7.70 7.89 -5.11
C PHE A 123 -8.10 8.30 -3.69
N PHE A 124 -7.93 7.41 -2.71
CA PHE A 124 -8.33 7.71 -1.33
C PHE A 124 -7.49 8.83 -0.73
N ILE A 125 -6.16 8.81 -0.94
CA ILE A 125 -5.25 9.87 -0.49
C ILE A 125 -5.55 11.18 -1.19
N THR A 126 -5.79 11.16 -2.50
CA THR A 126 -6.11 12.38 -3.26
C THR A 126 -7.41 13.01 -2.76
N GLY A 127 -8.46 12.21 -2.56
CA GLY A 127 -9.73 12.68 -2.00
C GLY A 127 -9.56 13.23 -0.58
N PHE A 128 -8.76 12.56 0.26
CA PHE A 128 -8.44 13.03 1.60
C PHE A 128 -7.66 14.36 1.59
N LEU A 129 -6.69 14.52 0.71
CA LEU A 129 -5.93 15.77 0.54
C LEU A 129 -6.84 16.94 0.12
N ILE A 130 -7.74 16.72 -0.84
CA ILE A 130 -8.70 17.74 -1.28
C ILE A 130 -9.60 18.13 -0.10
N TRP A 131 -10.11 17.15 0.64
CA TRP A 131 -10.93 17.40 1.83
C TRP A 131 -10.15 18.17 2.91
N LEU A 132 -8.88 17.81 3.17
CA LEU A 132 -8.03 18.46 4.17
C LEU A 132 -7.72 19.91 3.82
N ILE A 133 -7.60 20.25 2.53
CA ILE A 133 -7.36 21.63 2.07
C ILE A 133 -8.64 22.49 2.18
N TRP A 134 -9.82 21.88 2.06
CA TRP A 134 -11.09 22.59 2.09
C TRP A 134 -11.70 22.74 3.48
N THR A 135 -11.29 21.92 4.43
CA THR A 135 -11.78 21.99 5.81
C THR A 135 -11.03 23.01 6.64
#